data_AF-A0A2G8MV24-F1
#
_entry.id   AF-A0A2G8MV24-F1
#
_cell.length_a   1.000
_cell.length_b   1.000
_cell.length_c   1.000
_cell.angle_alpha   90.00
_cell.angle_beta   90.00
_cell.angle_gamma   90.00
#
_symmetry.space_group_name_H-M   'P 1'
#
loop_
_entity.id
_entity.type
_entity.pdbx_description
1 polymer ?
#
loop_
_entity_poly.entity_id
_entity_poly.type
_entity_poly.pdbx_seq_one_letter_code
_entity_poly.pdbx_strand_id
1 'polypeptide(L)' 'MTCIRIEHGFVCRSPFYRLPLADGTRVFMSWHNYLGPTFFRDRHEQREIEDWYDNPLICDALDWFCKRGNRA' A
#
# COMPACT_ATOMS: atom_id res chain seq x y z
N MET A 1 4.10 -0.07 -10.87
CA MET A 1 3.62 -1.42 -11.19
C MET A 1 4.56 -2.08 -12.20
N THR A 2 4.89 -3.35 -12.01
CA THR A 2 5.75 -4.13 -12.92
C THR A 2 5.01 -5.39 -13.35
N CYS A 3 4.84 -5.62 -14.65
CA CYS A 3 4.22 -6.84 -15.18
C CYS A 3 5.28 -7.75 -15.78
N ILE A 4 5.25 -9.02 -15.37
CA ILE A 4 6.20 -10.06 -15.78
C ILE A 4 5.43 -11.04 -16.68
N ARG A 5 5.95 -11.29 -17.87
CA ARG A 5 5.40 -12.30 -18.78
C ARG A 5 5.77 -13.70 -18.30
N ILE A 6 4.81 -14.60 -18.28
CA ILE A 6 4.99 -16.04 -18.09
C ILE A 6 4.55 -16.77 -19.38
N GLU A 7 4.78 -18.08 -19.46
CA GLU A 7 4.55 -18.89 -20.68
C GLU A 7 3.16 -18.67 -21.29
N HIS A 8 2.12 -18.62 -20.44
CA HIS A 8 0.72 -18.49 -20.85
C HIS A 8 -0.01 -17.30 -20.20
N GLY A 9 0.70 -16.22 -19.83
CA GLY A 9 0.06 -15.08 -19.18
C GLY A 9 0.99 -13.97 -18.70
N PHE A 10 0.44 -13.08 -17.87
CA PHE A 10 1.18 -12.00 -17.22
C PHE A 10 0.87 -11.98 -15.72
N VAL A 11 1.91 -11.72 -14.92
CA VAL A 11 1.78 -11.47 -13.49
C VAL A 11 2.19 -10.02 -13.23
N CYS A 12 1.23 -9.19 -12.84
CA CYS A 12 1.48 -7.80 -12.46
C CYS A 12 1.68 -7.70 -10.96
N ARG A 13 2.74 -7.00 -10.55
CA ARG A 13 3.07 -6.72 -9.15
C ARG A 13 3.05 -5.22 -8.90
N SER A 14 2.41 -4.84 -7.81
CA SER A 14 2.44 -3.49 -7.27
C SER A 14 3.61 -3.34 -6.29
N PRO A 15 4.25 -2.15 -6.21
CA PRO A 15 5.16 -1.85 -5.13
C PRO A 15 4.47 -2.04 -3.78
N PHE A 16 5.21 -2.60 -2.82
CA PHE A 16 4.68 -2.96 -1.51
C PHE A 16 5.52 -2.30 -0.41
N TYR A 17 4.83 -1.69 0.55
CA TYR A 17 5.44 -0.88 1.59
C TYR A 17 4.92 -1.30 2.97
N ARG A 18 5.76 -1.14 3.99
CA ARG A 18 5.36 -1.30 5.40
C ARG A 18 5.34 0.08 6.06
N LEU A 19 4.16 0.55 6.43
CA LEU A 19 3.97 1.88 6.99
C LEU A 19 3.84 1.78 8.52
N PRO A 20 4.67 2.52 9.29
CA PRO A 20 4.43 2.72 10.71
C PRO A 20 3.25 3.67 10.91
N LEU A 21 2.40 3.35 11.89
CA LEU A 21 1.34 4.24 12.36
C LEU A 21 1.80 5.01 13.61
N ALA A 22 1.11 6.11 13.94
CA ALA A 22 1.48 6.96 15.07
C ALA A 22 1.36 6.27 16.45
N ASP A 23 0.52 5.23 16.54
CA ASP A 23 0.36 4.39 17.74
C ASP A 23 1.46 3.31 17.88
N GLY A 24 2.44 3.29 16.98
CA GLY A 24 3.53 2.32 16.96
C GLY A 24 3.19 0.99 16.28
N THR A 25 1.93 0.79 15.89
CA THR A 25 1.54 -0.36 15.06
C THR A 25 2.00 -0.16 13.61
N ARG A 26 1.74 -1.16 12.77
CA ARG A 26 2.16 -1.15 11.37
C ARG A 26 1.08 -1.73 10.48
N VAL A 27 0.95 -1.14 9.30
CA VAL A 27 0.14 -1.66 8.20
C VAL A 27 0.99 -1.89 6.98
N PHE A 28 0.51 -2.72 6.08
CA PHE A 28 1.14 -2.97 4.80
C PHE A 28 0.33 -2.32 3.69
N MET A 29 1.00 -1.75 2.69
CA MET A 29 0.36 -1.03 1.60
C MET A 29 0.88 -1.51 0.26
N SER A 30 -0.03 -1.95 -0.60
CA SER A 30 0.21 -2.21 -2.02
C SER A 30 -0.20 -0.96 -2.80
N TRP A 31 0.67 -0.44 -3.68
CA TRP A 31 0.39 0.77 -4.45
C TRP A 31 0.11 0.46 -5.92
N HIS A 32 -1.15 0.57 -6.33
CA HIS A 32 -1.54 0.45 -7.73
C HIS A 32 -1.48 1.83 -8.41
N ASN A 33 -0.78 1.95 -9.54
CA ASN A 33 -0.60 3.24 -10.21
C ASN A 33 -1.92 3.93 -10.63
N TYR A 34 -2.93 3.14 -11.01
CA TYR A 34 -4.28 3.63 -11.37
C TYR A 34 -5.26 3.69 -10.18
N LEU A 35 -5.42 2.58 -9.44
CA LEU A 35 -6.40 2.46 -8.35
C LEU A 35 -5.96 3.10 -7.02
N GLY A 36 -4.68 3.43 -6.86
CA GLY A 36 -4.15 3.99 -5.63
C GLY A 36 -3.76 2.93 -4.59
N PRO A 37 -3.77 3.28 -3.29
CA PRO A 37 -3.30 2.41 -2.23
C PRO A 37 -4.36 1.37 -1.80
N THR A 38 -3.89 0.17 -1.48
CA THR A 38 -4.66 -0.88 -0.80
C THR A 38 -3.90 -1.30 0.45
N PHE A 39 -4.59 -1.44 1.58
CA PHE A 39 -3.97 -1.71 2.88
C PHE A 39 -4.28 -3.10 3.42
N PHE A 40 -3.30 -3.71 4.09
CA PHE A 40 -3.37 -5.05 4.63
C PHE A 40 -2.79 -5.12 6.05
N ARG A 41 -3.30 -6.07 6.84
CA ARG A 41 -2.79 -6.37 8.18
C ARG A 41 -1.55 -7.27 8.16
N ASP A 42 -1.29 -7.93 7.03
CA ASP A 42 -0.19 -8.87 6.88
C ASP A 42 0.62 -8.61 5.59
N ARG A 43 1.80 -9.22 5.54
CA ARG A 43 2.79 -9.04 4.46
C ARG A 43 2.46 -9.79 3.16
N HIS A 44 1.46 -10.67 3.19
CA HIS A 44 1.09 -11.56 2.10
C HIS A 44 -0.18 -11.10 1.37
N GLU A 45 -0.67 -9.89 1.67
CA GLU A 45 -1.84 -9.30 1.02
C GLU A 45 -3.12 -10.14 1.21
N GLN A 46 -3.24 -10.88 2.32
CA GLN A 46 -4.38 -11.77 2.56
C GLN A 46 -5.49 -11.16 3.42
N ARG A 47 -5.15 -10.18 4.27
CA ARG A 47 -6.09 -9.55 5.21
C ARG A 47 -6.22 -8.07 4.89
N GLU A 48 -7.00 -7.79 3.86
CA GLU A 48 -7.32 -6.43 3.42
C GLU A 48 -8.05 -5.64 4.52
N ILE A 49 -7.84 -4.33 4.53
CA ILE A 49 -8.54 -3.36 5.37
C ILE A 49 -9.36 -2.50 4.40
N GLU A 50 -10.56 -2.93 4.04
CA GLU A 50 -11.40 -2.25 3.02
C GLU A 50 -11.74 -0.82 3.46
N ASP A 51 -12.19 -0.64 4.71
CA ASP A 51 -12.56 0.65 5.30
C ASP A 51 -11.36 1.41 5.90
N TRP A 52 -10.18 1.29 5.28
CA TRP A 52 -8.97 1.97 5.78
C TRP A 52 -9.12 3.49 5.83
N TYR A 53 -9.95 4.06 4.95
CA TYR A 53 -10.22 5.50 4.85
C TYR A 53 -10.95 6.06 6.09
N ASP A 54 -11.61 5.21 6.87
CA ASP A 54 -12.23 5.60 8.14
C ASP A 54 -11.25 5.61 9.31
N ASN A 55 -10.05 5.05 9.14
CA ASN A 55 -9.02 5.03 10.17
C ASN A 55 -8.06 6.22 10.00
N PRO A 56 -8.13 7.25 10.87
CA PRO A 56 -7.31 8.45 10.74
C PRO A 56 -5.81 8.15 10.79
N LEU A 57 -5.37 7.14 11.53
CA LEU A 57 -3.96 6.77 11.63
C LEU A 57 -3.41 6.29 10.28
N ILE A 58 -4.21 5.54 9.51
CA ILE A 58 -3.83 5.05 8.19
C ILE A 58 -3.82 6.20 7.18
N CYS A 59 -4.84 7.07 7.23
CA CYS A 59 -4.93 8.26 6.39
C CYS A 59 -3.75 9.22 6.60
N ASP A 60 -3.35 9.47 7.84
CA ASP A 60 -2.20 10.31 8.17
C ASP A 60 -0.88 9.70 7.68
N ALA A 61 -0.71 8.38 7.85
CA ALA A 61 0.46 7.66 7.36
C ALA A 61 0.56 7.69 5.83
N LEU A 62 -0.59 7.58 5.14
CA LEU A 62 -0.70 7.68 3.69
C LEU A 62 -0.36 9.09 3.20
N ASP A 63 -0.92 10.13 3.83
CA ASP A 63 -0.66 11.52 3.48
C ASP A 63 0.84 11.86 3.63
N TRP A 64 1.45 11.44 4.74
CA TRP A 64 2.90 11.53 4.93
C TRP A 64 3.67 10.80 3.82
N PHE A 65 3.25 9.58 3.46
CA PHE A 65 3.91 8.78 2.43
C PHE A 65 3.86 9.49 1.06
N CYS A 66 2.70 10.01 0.67
CA CYS A 66 2.52 10.78 -0.57
C CYS A 66 3.39 12.06 -0.58
N LYS A 67 3.46 12.76 0.56
CA LYS A 67 4.29 13.97 0.71
C LYS A 67 5.79 13.68 0.73
N ARG A 68 6.22 12.46 1.07
CA ARG A 68 7.65 12.09 1.11
C ARG A 68 8.37 12.27 -0.23
N GLY A 69 7.66 12.14 -1.35
CA GLY A 69 8.17 12.40 -2.70
C GLY A 69 8.31 13.90 -3.03
N ASN A 70 7.62 14.77 -2.29
CA ASN A 70 7.63 16.22 -2.46
C ASN A 70 8.70 16.88 -1.59
N ARG A 71 9.91 16.30 -1.53
CA ARG A 71 11.06 17.02 -0.98
C ARG A 71 11.44 18.09 -1.99
N ALA A 72 11.31 19.35 -1.57
CA ALA A 72 11.80 20.54 -2.28
C ALA A 72 13.28 20.41 -2.66
#